data_AF-A0A024P3C5-F1
#
_entry.id   AF-A0A024P3C5-F1
#
_cell.length_a   1.000
_cell.length_b   1.000
_cell.length_c   1.000
_cell.angle_alpha   90.00
_cell.angle_beta   90.00
_cell.angle_gamma   90.00
#
_symmetry.space_group_name_H-M   'P 1'
#
loop_
_entity.id
_entity.type
_entity.pdbx_description
1 polymer ?
#
loop_
_entity_poly.entity_id
_entity_poly.type
_entity_poly.pdbx_seq_one_letter_code
_entity_poly.pdbx_strand_id
1 'polypeptide(L)'
;MRPPYESYHRAQLAALLVAVALAVIGLFKLEHQWIILLMFYVLAGSFALEAMLEMKRQQKVNAIIQLMRAVIILFFTTILYF
;
A
#
# COMPACT_ATOMS: atom_id res chain seq x y z
N MET A 1 18.25 -0.13 -22.51
CA MET A 1 17.47 -1.28 -21.98
C MET A 1 16.61 -0.77 -20.83
N ARG A 2 15.27 -0.79 -20.93
CA ARG A 2 14.38 -0.34 -19.85
C ARG A 2 14.54 -1.31 -18.66
N PRO A 3 14.92 -0.86 -17.46
CA PRO A 3 15.09 -1.75 -16.34
C PRO A 3 13.74 -2.40 -15.98
N PRO A 4 13.66 -3.73 -15.78
CA PRO A 4 12.41 -4.47 -15.54
C PRO A 4 11.69 -4.11 -14.22
N TYR A 5 12.20 -3.13 -13.48
CA TYR A 5 11.70 -2.63 -12.19
C TYR A 5 10.83 -1.37 -12.32
N GLU A 6 10.89 -0.71 -13.48
CA GLU A 6 10.26 0.59 -13.71
C GLU A 6 8.72 0.50 -13.67
N SER A 7 8.16 -0.63 -14.11
CA SER A 7 6.72 -0.92 -14.04
C SER A 7 6.21 -1.08 -12.61
N TYR A 8 6.93 -1.82 -11.77
CA TYR A 8 6.59 -2.01 -10.35
C TYR A 8 6.71 -0.69 -9.58
N HIS A 9 7.75 0.09 -9.87
CA HIS A 9 7.95 1.37 -9.22
C HIS A 9 6.83 2.37 -9.59
N ARG A 10 6.42 2.36 -10.87
CA ARG A 10 5.31 3.17 -11.35
C ARG A 10 3.97 2.73 -10.77
N ALA A 11 3.74 1.41 -10.62
CA ALA A 11 2.55 0.87 -9.99
C ALA A 11 2.47 1.23 -8.51
N GLN A 12 3.59 1.17 -7.78
CA GLN A 12 3.68 1.61 -6.39
C GLN A 12 3.38 3.12 -6.26
N LEU A 13 4.00 3.96 -7.10
CA LEU A 13 3.75 5.40 -7.07
C LEU A 13 2.30 5.74 -7.43
N ALA A 14 1.69 4.99 -8.36
CA ALA A 14 0.27 5.12 -8.66
C ALA A 14 -0.61 4.73 -7.48
N ALA A 15 -0.32 3.61 -6.80
CA ALA A 15 -1.05 3.19 -5.60
C ALA A 15 -0.92 4.22 -4.47
N LEU A 16 0.26 4.81 -4.30
CA LEU A 16 0.52 5.85 -3.31
C LEU A 16 -0.24 7.15 -3.63
N LEU A 17 -0.29 7.55 -4.90
CA LEU A 17 -1.12 8.66 -5.37
C LEU A 17 -2.61 8.43 -5.11
N VAL A 18 -3.10 7.21 -5.37
CA VAL A 18 -4.49 6.84 -5.08
C VAL A 18 -4.75 6.88 -3.57
N ALA A 19 -3.83 6.38 -2.75
CA ALA A 19 -3.95 6.46 -1.29
C ALA A 19 -4.03 7.90 -0.80
N VAL A 20 -3.22 8.82 -1.35
CA VAL A 20 -3.27 10.25 -1.02
C VAL A 20 -4.60 10.87 -1.44
N ALA A 21 -5.09 10.57 -2.64
CA ALA A 21 -6.40 11.06 -3.09
C ALA A 21 -7.54 10.56 -2.18
N LEU A 22 -7.51 9.28 -1.79
CA LEU A 22 -8.46 8.70 -0.85
C LEU A 22 -8.36 9.33 0.54
N ALA A 23 -7.14 9.65 1.02
CA ALA A 23 -6.95 10.35 2.29
C ALA A 23 -7.59 11.73 2.28
N VAL A 24 -7.40 12.49 1.20
CA VAL A 24 -8.03 13.81 1.03
C VAL A 24 -9.55 13.69 1.00
N ILE A 25 -10.10 12.73 0.24
CA ILE A 25 -11.56 12.50 0.17
C ILE A 25 -12.10 12.07 1.55
N GLY A 26 -11.38 11.20 2.26
CA GLY A 26 -11.75 10.73 3.60
C GLY A 26 -11.81 11.85 4.63
N LEU A 27 -10.92 12.86 4.55
CA LEU A 27 -10.95 14.03 5.43
C LEU A 27 -12.22 14.88 5.24
N PHE A 28 -12.73 14.99 4.01
CA PHE A 28 -13.96 15.73 3.74
C PHE A 28 -15.23 14.90 3.95
N LYS A 29 -15.13 13.56 3.96
CA LYS A 29 -16.25 12.63 4.14
C LYS A 29 -16.01 11.68 5.33
N LEU A 30 -15.79 12.26 6.51
CA LEU A 30 -15.50 11.52 7.76
C LEU A 30 -16.56 10.46 8.11
N GLU A 31 -17.81 10.65 7.69
CA GLU A 31 -18.90 9.70 7.93
C GLU A 31 -18.77 8.39 7.16
N HIS A 32 -17.98 8.35 6.08
CA HIS A 32 -17.83 7.17 5.24
C HIS A 32 -16.64 6.31 5.71
N GLN A 33 -16.83 5.59 6.82
CA GLN A 33 -15.85 4.62 7.37
C GLN A 33 -15.30 3.65 6.30
N TRP A 34 -16.10 3.30 5.29
CA TRP A 34 -15.71 2.47 4.16
C TRP A 34 -14.61 3.07 3.27
N ILE A 35 -14.56 4.40 3.11
CA ILE A 35 -13.52 5.09 2.33
C ILE A 35 -12.17 5.00 3.05
N ILE A 36 -12.20 5.11 4.38
CA ILE A 36 -11.01 4.99 5.23
C ILE A 36 -10.47 3.55 5.14
N LEU A 37 -11.34 2.53 5.18
CA LEU A 37 -10.94 1.15 4.92
C LEU A 37 -10.33 0.94 3.55
N LEU A 38 -10.96 1.48 2.51
CA LEU A 38 -10.44 1.40 1.15
C LEU A 38 -9.04 2.01 1.06
N MET A 39 -8.81 3.16 1.71
CA MET A 39 -7.50 3.79 1.79
C MET A 39 -6.45 2.87 2.43
N PHE A 40 -6.81 2.20 3.53
CA PHE A 40 -5.92 1.27 4.21
C PHE A 40 -5.62 0.01 3.38
N TYR A 41 -6.60 -0.53 2.66
CA TYR A 41 -6.38 -1.64 1.73
C TYR A 41 -5.46 -1.23 0.57
N VAL A 42 -5.64 -0.03 0.02
CA VAL A 42 -4.76 0.51 -1.03
C VAL A 42 -3.33 0.71 -0.50
N LEU A 43 -3.17 1.18 0.74
CA LEU A 43 -1.86 1.28 1.40
C LEU A 43 -1.20 -0.09 1.60
N ALA A 44 -1.95 -1.09 2.07
CA ALA A 44 -1.44 -2.45 2.21
C ALA A 44 -1.01 -3.04 0.86
N GLY A 45 -1.79 -2.81 -0.20
CA GLY A 45 -1.42 -3.16 -1.57
C GLY A 45 -0.15 -2.45 -2.06
N SER A 46 0.01 -1.16 -1.74
CA SER A 46 1.23 -0.41 -2.05
C SER A 46 2.47 -1.01 -1.39
N PHE A 47 2.38 -1.39 -0.11
CA PHE A 47 3.49 -2.05 0.59
C PHE A 47 3.79 -3.46 0.06
N ALA A 48 2.77 -4.20 -0.40
CA ALA A 48 2.99 -5.48 -1.06
C ALA A 48 3.73 -5.34 -2.41
N LEU A 49 3.39 -4.31 -3.19
CA LEU A 49 4.09 -3.99 -4.43
C LEU A 49 5.54 -3.56 -4.18
N GLU A 50 5.77 -2.78 -3.13
CA GLU A 50 7.11 -2.36 -2.72
C GLU A 50 7.96 -3.56 -2.28
N ALA A 51 7.37 -4.49 -1.50
CA ALA A 51 8.05 -5.71 -1.07
C ALA A 51 8.44 -6.59 -2.27
N MET A 52 7.58 -6.68 -3.29
CA MET A 52 7.88 -7.37 -4.55
C MET A 52 9.05 -6.70 -5.29
N LEU A 53 9.08 -5.37 -5.32
CA LEU A 53 10.15 -4.60 -5.97
C LEU A 53 11.49 -4.83 -5.26
N GLU A 54 11.52 -4.79 -3.93
CA GLU A 54 12.72 -5.00 -3.13
C GLU A 54 13.22 -6.45 -3.19
N MET A 55 12.31 -7.41 -3.27
CA MET A 55 12.63 -8.82 -3.47
C MET A 55 13.32 -9.04 -4.82
N LYS A 56 12.86 -8.35 -5.89
CA LYS A 56 13.56 -8.35 -7.18
C LYS A 56 14.91 -7.63 -7.09
N ARG A 57 15.00 -6.56 -6.29
CA ARG A 57 16.21 -5.74 -6.09
C ARG A 57 17.26 -6.39 -5.18
N GLN A 58 17.09 -7.67 -4.82
CA GLN A 58 17.92 -8.45 -3.88
C GLN A 58 17.97 -7.89 -2.44
N GLN A 59 17.13 -6.90 -2.11
CA GLN A 59 17.03 -6.31 -0.78
C GLN A 59 16.02 -7.09 0.08
N LYS A 60 16.36 -8.36 0.37
CA LYS A 60 15.46 -9.31 1.05
C LYS A 60 14.96 -8.83 2.40
N VAL A 61 15.78 -8.10 3.16
CA VAL A 61 15.42 -7.59 4.49
C VAL A 61 14.31 -6.54 4.39
N ASN A 62 14.45 -5.57 3.49
CA ASN A 62 13.42 -4.55 3.32
C ASN A 62 12.11 -5.16 2.80
N ALA A 63 12.20 -6.12 1.87
CA ALA A 63 11.03 -6.81 1.36
C ALA A 63 10.21 -7.48 2.47
N ILE A 64 10.89 -8.13 3.42
CA ILE A 64 10.25 -8.73 4.59
C ILE A 64 9.62 -7.67 5.49
N ILE A 65 10.30 -6.54 5.71
CA ILE A 65 9.78 -5.43 6.54
C ILE A 65 8.50 -4.85 5.92
N GLN A 66 8.47 -4.61 4.63
CA GLN A 66 7.30 -4.05 3.94
C GLN A 66 6.15 -5.04 3.86
N LEU A 67 6.45 -6.32 3.64
CA LEU A 67 5.43 -7.37 3.68
C LEU A 67 4.83 -7.49 5.08
N MET A 68 5.66 -7.42 6.12
CA MET A 68 5.19 -7.40 7.51
C MET A 68 4.34 -6.16 7.81
N ARG A 69 4.69 -4.98 7.29
CA ARG A 69 3.85 -3.76 7.39
C ARG A 69 2.51 -3.93 6.69
N ALA A 70 2.48 -4.49 5.48
CA ALA A 70 1.25 -4.77 4.75
C ALA A 70 0.32 -5.70 5.54
N VAL A 71 0.89 -6.75 6.14
CA VAL A 71 0.17 -7.71 7.00
C VAL A 71 -0.39 -7.01 8.25
N ILE A 72 0.42 -6.22 8.96
CA ILE A 72 -0.05 -5.48 10.14
C ILE A 72 -1.23 -4.58 9.77
N ILE A 73 -1.13 -3.82 8.67
CA ILE A 73 -2.21 -2.93 8.22
C ILE A 73 -3.47 -3.74 7.89
N LEU A 74 -3.35 -4.86 7.15
CA LEU A 74 -4.50 -5.72 6.85
C LEU A 74 -5.17 -6.25 8.12
N PHE A 75 -4.40 -6.77 9.07
CA PHE A 75 -4.95 -7.27 10.33
C PHE A 75 -5.60 -6.16 11.14
N PHE A 76 -4.92 -5.04 11.35
CA PHE A 76 -5.46 -3.91 12.11
C PHE A 76 -6.74 -3.38 11.49
N THR A 77 -6.79 -3.25 10.17
CA THR A 77 -7.94 -2.65 9.48
C THR A 77 -9.12 -3.61 9.38
N THR A 78 -8.86 -4.90 9.25
CA THR A 78 -9.91 -5.92 9.30
C THR A 78 -10.48 -6.06 10.72
N ILE A 79 -9.64 -6.02 11.76
CA ILE A 79 -10.07 -6.12 13.17
C ILE A 79 -10.73 -4.82 13.65
N LEU A 80 -10.25 -3.63 13.27
CA LEU A 80 -10.87 -2.36 13.66
C LEU A 80 -12.26 -2.17 13.07
N TYR A 81 -12.56 -2.85 11.95
CA TYR A 81 -13.83 -2.73 11.27
C TYR A 81 -14.88 -3.75 11.72
N PHE A 82 -14.45 -4.91 12.21
CA PHE A 82 -15.31 -6.00 12.69
C PHE A 82 -15.51 -5.95 14.20
#